data_AF-A0A9D8MXW5-F1
#
_entry.id   AF-A0A9D8MXW5-F1
#
_cell.length_a   1.000
_cell.length_b   1.000
_cell.length_c   1.000
_cell.angle_alpha   90.00
_cell.angle_beta   90.00
_cell.angle_gamma   90.00
#
_symmetry.space_group_name_H-M   'P 1'
#
loop_
_entity.id
_entity.type
_entity.pdbx_description
1 polymer ?
#
loop_
_entity_poly.entity_id
_entity_poly.type
_entity_poly.pdbx_seq_one_letter_code
_entity_poly.pdbx_strand_id
1 'polypeptide(L)'
;TLSFHTVDNVDPYDKVHELVSSITIIYDNETKIQEETGTTRYRGNGSLTNAKKPYRIKLDTQRRMFKNSDMRSPAKAKKWTLINNHDDKTLMRNLVAFEIARRMGFDYVPWSKPVDVIVNGEYKGCYQLSDQITVDRNRVDITEMQPTDIEGEEVTGGYLLELDGYASQEISWFTSAAGNPITIKSPDDNDITPEQAAYIRREFNLMEAKILASNFDDPDLGFRSKLDEKSLLQYFLTEELTGNPDAFWSCYLTKEREEDFFRMGPVWDFDNAFDNDYRNYPTNGLGDFISLARGGAGNSRALLKRMFSDQVLRDSMAVMWNTARAEKGINAESINAYIDSTAQELMQSQRLNFIRWPILDKLIQINHRAGGSYEVEVGWLKEYIEERIPWLDDAINPDSIVEEPEVVEIASAADLANFASRVNSGKASLCAVLTADIDFSSYPDVMIGTNSYYKGEFDGAGHSIKLNQNRTDYYAGLFCNLSGYVHDLTTKGTITTSNKYAGGIAGQTEEATIERCQSRVKIISSVNGDGTHGGIVGVSNNGTIVRDCLISGDMQGSQTNCCGGVSGWASGSTNISNCLITSNFSVDTYGSDLLARNTNNVTSTNNYFQGSWGASNGCGDVTSLTE
;
A
#
# COMPACT_ATOMS: atom_id res chain seq x y z
N THR A 1 22.16 -30.16 -11.98
CA THR A 1 22.24 -30.20 -13.46
C THR A 1 21.22 -31.19 -14.02
N LEU A 2 20.56 -30.83 -15.12
CA LEU A 2 19.70 -31.71 -15.89
C LEU A 2 20.23 -31.79 -17.32
N SER A 3 20.67 -32.97 -17.73
CA SER A 3 21.10 -33.26 -19.10
C SER A 3 20.04 -34.09 -19.80
N PHE A 4 19.73 -33.79 -21.06
CA PHE A 4 18.99 -34.72 -21.90
C PHE A 4 19.64 -34.88 -23.28
N HIS A 5 19.65 -36.11 -23.77
CA HIS A 5 20.15 -36.47 -25.08
C HIS A 5 19.00 -37.03 -25.90
N THR A 6 18.67 -36.34 -26.98
CA THR A 6 17.62 -36.76 -27.91
C THR A 6 18.15 -37.82 -28.86
N VAL A 7 17.26 -38.69 -29.35
CA VAL A 7 17.59 -39.64 -30.41
C VAL A 7 18.09 -38.87 -31.64
N ASP A 8 19.10 -39.45 -32.29
CA ASP A 8 19.81 -38.88 -33.45
C ASP A 8 20.50 -37.53 -33.18
N ASN A 9 20.63 -37.12 -31.91
CA ASN A 9 21.29 -35.89 -31.51
C ASN A 9 20.67 -34.63 -32.16
N VAL A 10 19.34 -34.65 -32.33
CA VAL A 10 18.55 -33.55 -32.90
C VAL A 10 17.96 -32.71 -31.78
N ASP A 11 18.34 -31.44 -31.68
CA ASP A 11 17.72 -30.54 -30.70
C ASP A 11 16.20 -30.42 -30.95
N PRO A 12 15.37 -30.32 -29.89
CA PRO A 12 13.96 -29.96 -30.03
C PRO A 12 13.79 -28.75 -30.96
N TYR A 13 12.73 -28.71 -31.76
CA TYR A 13 12.55 -27.65 -32.77
C TYR A 13 11.15 -27.01 -32.79
N ASP A 14 10.14 -27.63 -32.17
CA ASP A 14 8.81 -27.04 -32.02
C ASP A 14 8.04 -27.59 -30.79
N LYS A 15 6.77 -27.16 -30.67
CA LYS A 15 5.84 -27.56 -29.59
C LYS A 15 5.04 -28.83 -29.90
N VAL A 16 5.20 -29.44 -31.06
CA VAL A 16 4.32 -30.53 -31.52
C VAL A 16 5.06 -31.87 -31.47
N HIS A 17 6.29 -31.90 -31.96
CA HIS A 17 7.06 -33.13 -32.10
C HIS A 17 7.77 -33.48 -30.79
N GLU A 18 7.35 -34.58 -30.17
CA GLU A 18 7.98 -35.16 -28.99
C GLU A 18 9.18 -36.02 -29.39
N LEU A 19 10.40 -35.56 -29.10
CA LEU A 19 11.63 -36.27 -29.41
C LEU A 19 11.99 -37.23 -28.29
N VAL A 20 12.17 -38.52 -28.61
CA VAL A 20 12.64 -39.53 -27.64
C VAL A 20 13.98 -39.10 -27.06
N SER A 21 14.10 -39.14 -25.74
CA SER A 21 15.21 -38.58 -24.99
C SER A 21 15.61 -39.46 -23.82
N SER A 22 16.92 -39.61 -23.61
CA SER A 22 17.47 -40.05 -22.31
C SER A 22 17.69 -38.81 -21.44
N ILE A 23 17.29 -38.88 -20.17
CA ILE A 23 17.28 -37.74 -19.25
C ILE A 23 18.09 -38.13 -18.02
N THR A 24 19.10 -37.34 -17.69
CA THR A 24 19.98 -37.54 -16.54
C THR A 24 19.94 -36.30 -15.65
N ILE A 25 19.69 -36.51 -14.36
CA ILE A 25 19.65 -35.46 -13.36
C ILE A 25 20.77 -35.73 -12.37
N ILE A 26 21.67 -34.76 -12.20
CA ILE A 26 22.80 -34.80 -11.29
C ILE A 26 22.57 -33.74 -10.20
N TYR A 27 22.56 -34.15 -8.94
CA TYR A 27 22.14 -33.32 -7.80
C TYR A 27 22.84 -33.74 -6.51
N ASP A 28 22.58 -33.01 -5.43
CA ASP A 28 23.24 -33.13 -4.12
C ASP A 28 24.78 -33.10 -4.26
N ASN A 29 25.30 -31.99 -4.79
CA ASN A 29 26.74 -31.80 -5.04
C ASN A 29 27.38 -32.95 -5.84
N GLU A 30 26.69 -33.38 -6.90
CA GLU A 30 27.12 -34.44 -7.82
C GLU A 30 27.22 -35.85 -7.19
N THR A 31 26.71 -36.04 -5.98
CA THR A 31 26.72 -37.35 -5.30
C THR A 31 25.57 -38.26 -5.71
N LYS A 32 24.53 -37.72 -6.37
CA LYS A 32 23.37 -38.48 -6.83
C LYS A 32 23.12 -38.26 -8.31
N ILE A 33 22.74 -39.36 -8.96
CA ILE A 33 22.35 -39.40 -10.37
C ILE A 33 20.97 -40.08 -10.45
N GLN A 34 20.07 -39.48 -11.23
CA GLN A 34 18.79 -40.07 -11.59
C GLN A 34 18.69 -40.12 -13.12
N GLU A 35 18.52 -41.32 -13.66
CA GLU A 35 18.37 -41.55 -15.09
C GLU A 35 16.95 -41.99 -15.40
N GLU A 36 16.36 -41.39 -16.43
CA GLU A 36 15.01 -41.71 -16.90
C GLU A 36 14.97 -41.64 -18.43
N THR A 37 13.96 -42.26 -19.02
CA THR A 37 13.63 -42.14 -20.44
C THR A 37 12.30 -41.43 -20.62
N GLY A 38 12.14 -40.77 -21.76
CA GLY A 38 10.92 -40.05 -22.09
C GLY A 38 11.04 -39.31 -23.40
N THR A 39 10.30 -38.21 -23.51
CA THR A 39 10.36 -37.29 -24.64
C THR A 39 10.61 -35.86 -24.21
N THR A 40 11.20 -35.07 -25.10
CA THR A 40 11.39 -33.64 -24.93
C THR A 40 10.90 -32.87 -26.16
N ARG A 41 10.43 -31.66 -25.93
CA ARG A 41 10.02 -30.72 -26.98
C ARG A 41 10.11 -29.28 -26.49
N TYR A 42 9.93 -28.30 -27.36
CA TYR A 42 9.74 -26.92 -26.91
C TYR A 42 8.37 -26.71 -26.23
N ARG A 43 8.30 -25.65 -25.43
CA ARG A 43 7.07 -25.15 -24.81
C ARG A 43 6.96 -23.62 -24.93
N GLY A 44 5.92 -23.05 -24.32
CA GLY A 44 5.71 -21.61 -24.24
C GLY A 44 5.15 -21.00 -25.53
N ASN A 45 4.65 -19.78 -25.42
CA ASN A 45 4.16 -18.98 -26.54
C ASN A 45 5.14 -17.83 -26.79
N GLY A 46 5.09 -16.76 -25.98
CA GLY A 46 6.01 -15.63 -26.08
C GLY A 46 7.48 -16.05 -25.90
N SER A 47 7.77 -16.82 -24.86
CA SER A 47 9.12 -17.31 -24.54
C SER A 47 9.74 -18.23 -25.61
N LEU A 48 8.95 -18.76 -26.54
CA LEU A 48 9.47 -19.52 -27.69
C LEU A 48 10.20 -18.62 -28.70
N THR A 49 9.91 -17.31 -28.71
CA THR A 49 10.57 -16.34 -29.61
C THR A 49 11.99 -15.99 -29.16
N ASN A 50 12.31 -16.22 -27.88
CA ASN A 50 13.60 -15.90 -27.28
C ASN A 50 14.77 -16.72 -27.86
N ALA A 51 15.99 -16.19 -27.77
CA ALA A 51 17.18 -16.91 -28.22
C ALA A 51 17.41 -18.20 -27.41
N LYS A 52 17.22 -18.11 -26.10
CA LYS A 52 17.23 -19.26 -25.19
C LYS A 52 15.85 -19.92 -25.16
N LYS A 53 15.71 -21.13 -25.69
CA LYS A 53 14.41 -21.81 -25.83
C LYS A 53 13.98 -22.54 -24.56
N PRO A 54 12.69 -22.53 -24.19
CA PRO A 54 12.15 -23.31 -23.06
C PRO A 54 11.75 -24.72 -23.49
N TYR A 55 11.82 -25.69 -22.58
CA TYR A 55 11.57 -27.11 -22.87
C TYR A 55 10.46 -27.71 -22.00
N ARG A 56 9.83 -28.76 -22.51
CA ARG A 56 8.99 -29.68 -21.73
C ARG A 56 9.64 -31.05 -21.73
N ILE A 57 9.64 -31.70 -20.57
CA ILE A 57 10.06 -33.08 -20.38
C ILE A 57 8.82 -33.92 -20.10
N LYS A 58 8.67 -35.05 -20.77
CA LYS A 58 7.63 -36.04 -20.50
C LYS A 58 8.28 -37.40 -20.33
N LEU A 59 8.37 -37.88 -19.08
CA LEU A 59 8.91 -39.19 -18.76
C LEU A 59 7.95 -40.30 -19.20
N ASP A 60 8.50 -41.47 -19.56
CA ASP A 60 7.70 -42.64 -19.94
C ASP A 60 6.78 -43.09 -18.79
N THR A 61 7.28 -43.00 -17.57
CA THR A 61 6.58 -43.37 -16.34
C THR A 61 6.60 -42.24 -15.32
N GLN A 62 5.57 -42.17 -14.46
CA GLN A 62 5.51 -41.15 -13.42
C GLN A 62 6.69 -41.29 -12.44
N ARG A 63 7.40 -40.20 -12.18
CA ARG A 63 8.54 -40.15 -11.25
C ARG A 63 8.52 -38.86 -10.45
N ARG A 64 9.22 -38.90 -9.32
CA ARG A 64 9.59 -37.70 -8.57
C ARG A 64 10.94 -37.20 -9.12
N MET A 65 11.10 -35.90 -9.21
CA MET A 65 12.39 -35.26 -9.47
C MET A 65 13.24 -35.30 -8.20
N PHE A 66 14.57 -35.41 -8.36
CA PHE A 66 15.56 -35.46 -7.28
C PHE A 66 15.25 -36.55 -6.24
N LYS A 67 15.08 -37.79 -6.70
CA LYS A 67 14.72 -38.92 -5.86
C LYS A 67 15.67 -39.08 -4.65
N ASN A 68 15.14 -39.38 -3.47
CA ASN A 68 15.91 -39.56 -2.23
C ASN A 68 16.76 -38.32 -1.82
N SER A 69 16.40 -37.10 -2.25
CA SER A 69 16.96 -35.83 -1.78
C SER A 69 15.90 -35.05 -1.00
N ASP A 70 16.34 -34.10 -0.17
CA ASP A 70 15.45 -33.12 0.48
C ASP A 70 14.87 -32.13 -0.53
N MET A 71 15.49 -32.02 -1.72
CA MET A 71 14.96 -31.24 -2.85
C MET A 71 13.86 -31.97 -3.63
N ARG A 72 13.50 -33.21 -3.26
CA ARG A 72 12.60 -34.06 -4.03
C ARG A 72 11.25 -33.39 -4.30
N SER A 73 10.75 -33.52 -5.54
CA SER A 73 9.43 -33.01 -5.89
C SER A 73 8.30 -33.69 -5.08
N PRO A 74 7.26 -32.96 -4.65
CA PRO A 74 6.06 -33.51 -4.02
C PRO A 74 5.21 -34.35 -4.98
N ALA A 75 5.12 -33.95 -6.24
CA ALA A 75 4.40 -34.71 -7.26
C ALA A 75 5.23 -35.88 -7.81
N LYS A 76 4.54 -36.98 -8.11
CA LYS A 76 5.06 -38.10 -8.91
C LYS A 76 4.38 -38.03 -10.28
N ALA A 77 5.02 -37.36 -11.22
CA ALA A 77 4.38 -37.00 -12.49
C ALA A 77 5.24 -37.40 -13.71
N LYS A 78 4.61 -37.46 -14.88
CA LYS A 78 5.31 -37.65 -16.16
C LYS A 78 5.81 -36.32 -16.74
N LYS A 79 5.00 -35.27 -16.65
CA LYS A 79 5.23 -34.00 -17.35
C LYS A 79 5.86 -32.97 -16.41
N TRP A 80 6.96 -32.38 -16.86
CA TRP A 80 7.78 -31.39 -16.15
C TRP A 80 8.21 -30.30 -17.11
N THR A 81 8.50 -29.12 -16.59
CA THR A 81 8.79 -27.96 -17.43
C THR A 81 10.13 -27.34 -17.10
N LEU A 82 10.82 -26.87 -18.13
CA LEU A 82 12.06 -26.11 -18.03
C LEU A 82 11.80 -24.70 -18.56
N ILE A 83 11.55 -23.78 -17.65
CA ILE A 83 11.30 -22.36 -17.94
C ILE A 83 12.67 -21.69 -18.13
N ASN A 84 12.81 -20.94 -19.22
CA ASN A 84 14.12 -20.40 -19.64
C ASN A 84 14.57 -19.18 -18.85
N ASN A 85 13.64 -18.41 -18.24
CA ASN A 85 13.89 -17.12 -17.59
C ASN A 85 14.84 -16.26 -18.44
N HIS A 86 14.62 -16.18 -19.76
CA HIS A 86 15.56 -15.50 -20.66
C HIS A 86 15.59 -13.99 -20.42
N ASP A 87 14.42 -13.39 -20.23
CA ASP A 87 14.25 -11.94 -20.07
C ASP A 87 14.27 -11.52 -18.59
N ASP A 88 14.37 -12.49 -17.68
CA ASP A 88 14.63 -12.28 -16.27
C ASP A 88 16.13 -12.38 -15.99
N LYS A 89 16.80 -11.23 -15.95
CA LYS A 89 18.24 -11.14 -15.68
C LYS A 89 18.64 -11.55 -14.25
N THR A 90 17.68 -11.74 -13.34
CA THR A 90 17.94 -12.31 -12.00
C THR A 90 17.85 -13.84 -11.99
N LEU A 91 17.20 -14.43 -13.01
CA LEU A 91 16.87 -15.85 -13.13
C LEU A 91 15.96 -16.39 -12.02
N MET A 92 15.46 -15.54 -11.11
CA MET A 92 14.77 -15.96 -9.87
C MET A 92 13.40 -15.31 -9.64
N ARG A 93 12.91 -14.37 -10.47
CA ARG A 93 11.64 -13.66 -10.20
C ARG A 93 10.46 -14.63 -10.02
N ASN A 94 10.38 -15.65 -10.86
CA ASN A 94 9.40 -16.74 -10.70
C ASN A 94 9.53 -17.48 -9.35
N LEU A 95 10.76 -17.75 -8.88
CA LEU A 95 10.98 -18.42 -7.60
C LEU A 95 10.52 -17.54 -6.42
N VAL A 96 10.84 -16.26 -6.47
CA VAL A 96 10.44 -15.26 -5.46
C VAL A 96 8.92 -15.10 -5.41
N ALA A 97 8.27 -14.99 -6.57
CA ALA A 97 6.80 -14.93 -6.65
C ALA A 97 6.14 -16.19 -6.10
N PHE A 98 6.67 -17.37 -6.39
CA PHE A 98 6.15 -18.63 -5.85
C PHE A 98 6.34 -18.71 -4.33
N GLU A 99 7.45 -18.19 -3.80
CA GLU A 99 7.63 -18.08 -2.35
C GLU A 99 6.61 -17.13 -1.70
N ILE A 100 6.37 -15.97 -2.32
CA ILE A 100 5.32 -15.04 -1.88
C ILE A 100 3.94 -15.73 -1.89
N ALA A 101 3.60 -16.47 -2.95
CA ALA A 101 2.35 -17.22 -3.02
C ALA A 101 2.24 -18.28 -1.91
N ARG A 102 3.31 -19.00 -1.58
CA ARG A 102 3.30 -19.95 -0.44
C ARG A 102 3.01 -19.23 0.87
N ARG A 103 3.63 -18.07 1.09
CA ARG A 103 3.39 -17.23 2.27
C ARG A 103 1.96 -16.67 2.29
N MET A 104 1.37 -16.35 1.14
CA MET A 104 -0.05 -15.96 1.05
C MET A 104 -1.02 -17.11 1.34
N GLY A 105 -0.53 -18.35 1.39
CA GLY A 105 -1.26 -19.52 1.85
C GLY A 105 -2.08 -20.21 0.77
N PHE A 106 -1.57 -20.23 -0.46
CA PHE A 106 -2.16 -21.03 -1.54
C PHE A 106 -2.06 -22.52 -1.21
N ASP A 107 -3.12 -23.27 -1.49
CA ASP A 107 -3.15 -24.73 -1.28
C ASP A 107 -2.14 -25.46 -2.20
N TYR A 108 -1.93 -24.91 -3.40
CA TYR A 108 -0.90 -25.37 -4.32
C TYR A 108 -0.14 -24.20 -4.95
N VAL A 109 1.18 -24.28 -4.85
CA VAL A 109 2.13 -23.47 -5.61
C VAL A 109 3.06 -24.43 -6.34
N PRO A 110 3.30 -24.26 -7.65
CA PRO A 110 4.17 -25.16 -8.40
C PRO A 110 5.52 -25.36 -7.71
N TRP A 111 5.91 -26.63 -7.53
CA TRP A 111 7.24 -26.93 -7.03
C TRP A 111 8.25 -26.58 -8.12
N SER A 112 9.35 -25.93 -7.73
CA SER A 112 10.38 -25.49 -8.67
C SER A 112 11.77 -25.48 -8.06
N LYS A 113 12.78 -25.70 -8.91
CA LYS A 113 14.22 -25.59 -8.59
C LYS A 113 15.02 -25.02 -9.75
N PRO A 114 16.01 -24.16 -9.50
CA PRO A 114 16.96 -23.77 -10.53
C PRO A 114 17.82 -24.97 -10.94
N VAL A 115 18.05 -25.13 -12.25
CA VAL A 115 18.87 -26.20 -12.81
C VAL A 115 19.68 -25.71 -14.01
N ASP A 116 20.95 -26.09 -14.05
CA ASP A 116 21.73 -25.99 -15.28
C ASP A 116 21.31 -27.07 -16.29
N VAL A 117 21.00 -26.67 -17.52
CA VAL A 117 20.51 -27.56 -18.57
C VAL A 117 21.57 -27.83 -19.63
N ILE A 118 21.75 -29.11 -19.96
CA ILE A 118 22.58 -29.58 -21.05
C ILE A 118 21.69 -30.34 -22.04
N VAL A 119 21.83 -30.03 -23.33
CA VAL A 119 21.10 -30.71 -24.40
C VAL A 119 22.12 -31.22 -25.40
N ASN A 120 22.12 -32.54 -25.65
CA ASN A 120 23.01 -33.13 -26.65
C ASN A 120 24.50 -32.79 -26.44
N GLY A 121 24.92 -32.69 -25.17
CA GLY A 121 26.28 -32.34 -24.77
C GLY A 121 26.59 -30.83 -24.76
N GLU A 122 25.64 -29.97 -25.15
CA GLU A 122 25.80 -28.52 -25.13
C GLU A 122 25.10 -27.88 -23.94
N TYR A 123 25.81 -27.03 -23.20
CA TYR A 123 25.22 -26.22 -22.12
C TYR A 123 24.28 -25.16 -22.69
N LYS A 124 23.01 -25.16 -22.25
CA LYS A 124 21.96 -24.23 -22.69
C LYS A 124 21.65 -23.13 -21.68
N GLY A 125 22.25 -23.14 -20.48
CA GLY A 125 22.05 -22.11 -19.45
C GLY A 125 21.34 -22.62 -18.20
N CYS A 126 21.04 -21.69 -17.30
CA CYS A 126 20.28 -21.94 -16.06
C CYS A 126 18.78 -21.81 -16.31
N TYR A 127 18.00 -22.83 -16.00
CA TYR A 127 16.54 -22.89 -16.18
C TYR A 127 15.86 -23.06 -14.83
N GLN A 128 14.56 -22.83 -14.77
CA GLN A 128 13.72 -23.28 -13.67
C GLN A 128 13.04 -24.61 -14.07
N LEU A 129 13.44 -25.70 -13.41
CA LEU A 129 12.69 -26.96 -13.44
C LEU A 129 11.46 -26.78 -12.55
N SER A 130 10.27 -27.00 -13.11
CA SER A 130 9.02 -26.77 -12.40
C SER A 130 8.00 -27.86 -12.71
N ASP A 131 7.05 -28.03 -11.79
CA ASP A 131 5.79 -28.70 -12.10
C ASP A 131 5.15 -28.12 -13.36
N GLN A 132 4.45 -28.98 -14.10
CA GLN A 132 3.44 -28.52 -15.04
C GLN A 132 2.12 -28.39 -14.28
N ILE A 133 1.37 -27.31 -14.48
CA ILE A 133 0.03 -27.16 -13.91
C ILE A 133 -0.88 -28.19 -14.57
N THR A 134 -1.23 -29.21 -13.80
CA THR A 134 -2.08 -30.34 -14.18
C THR A 134 -2.80 -30.83 -12.93
N VAL A 135 -3.95 -31.46 -13.11
CA VAL A 135 -4.66 -32.17 -12.04
C VAL A 135 -3.79 -33.33 -11.53
N ASP A 136 -3.50 -33.33 -10.23
CA ASP A 136 -2.81 -34.40 -9.47
C ASP A 136 -2.89 -34.02 -7.99
N ARG A 137 -3.02 -35.00 -7.11
CA ARG A 137 -3.13 -34.79 -5.65
C ARG A 137 -1.97 -34.02 -4.98
N ASN A 138 -0.80 -33.88 -5.63
CA ASN A 138 0.30 -33.06 -5.15
C ASN A 138 0.59 -31.87 -6.09
N ARG A 139 -0.36 -31.56 -6.96
CA ARG A 139 -0.41 -30.38 -7.81
C ARG A 139 -1.76 -29.69 -7.61
N VAL A 140 -2.55 -29.53 -8.68
CA VAL A 140 -3.94 -29.10 -8.56
C VAL A 140 -4.74 -30.30 -8.06
N ASP A 141 -5.00 -30.34 -6.76
CA ASP A 141 -5.73 -31.42 -6.10
C ASP A 141 -7.23 -31.19 -6.24
N ILE A 142 -7.75 -31.57 -7.42
CA ILE A 142 -9.18 -31.65 -7.68
C ILE A 142 -9.54 -33.01 -8.28
N THR A 143 -10.81 -33.40 -8.22
CA THR A 143 -11.29 -34.65 -8.84
C THR A 143 -11.11 -34.60 -10.36
N GLU A 144 -10.31 -35.51 -10.93
CA GLU A 144 -10.10 -35.56 -12.39
C GLU A 144 -11.34 -36.10 -13.10
N MET A 145 -11.89 -35.31 -14.02
CA MET A 145 -13.09 -35.64 -14.78
C MET A 145 -12.79 -36.71 -15.84
N GLN A 146 -13.66 -37.73 -15.91
CA GLN A 146 -13.61 -38.78 -16.94
C GLN A 146 -14.52 -38.42 -18.13
N PRO A 147 -14.28 -38.95 -19.34
CA PRO A 147 -15.16 -38.71 -20.50
C PRO A 147 -16.62 -39.13 -20.29
N THR A 148 -16.89 -40.02 -19.34
CA THR A 148 -18.24 -40.50 -18.99
C THR A 148 -19.00 -39.57 -18.04
N ASP A 149 -18.32 -38.61 -17.41
CA ASP A 149 -18.88 -37.72 -16.39
C ASP A 149 -19.65 -36.58 -17.08
N ILE A 150 -20.83 -36.88 -17.62
CA ILE A 150 -21.60 -35.96 -18.50
C ILE A 150 -22.93 -35.48 -17.90
N GLU A 151 -23.34 -36.01 -16.74
CA GLU A 151 -24.59 -35.64 -16.07
C GLU A 151 -24.48 -35.73 -14.54
N GLY A 152 -25.55 -35.31 -13.84
CA GLY A 152 -25.64 -35.40 -12.38
C GLY A 152 -24.58 -34.59 -11.63
N GLU A 153 -24.10 -35.14 -10.52
CA GLU A 153 -23.04 -34.55 -9.70
C GLU A 153 -21.67 -34.67 -10.37
N GLU A 154 -21.43 -35.71 -11.17
CA GLU A 154 -20.12 -36.00 -11.77
C GLU A 154 -19.66 -34.92 -12.74
N VAL A 155 -20.60 -34.32 -13.48
CA VAL A 155 -20.29 -33.26 -14.43
C VAL A 155 -20.02 -31.92 -13.75
N THR A 156 -20.28 -31.75 -12.45
CA THR A 156 -20.31 -30.42 -11.79
C THR A 156 -18.93 -29.79 -11.57
N GLY A 157 -17.83 -30.53 -11.64
CA GLY A 157 -16.49 -30.00 -11.36
C GLY A 157 -15.37 -30.92 -11.82
N GLY A 158 -14.17 -30.71 -11.29
CA GLY A 158 -12.94 -31.30 -11.83
C GLY A 158 -12.31 -30.48 -12.94
N TYR A 159 -12.58 -29.17 -12.95
CA TYR A 159 -12.15 -28.28 -14.01
C TYR A 159 -10.85 -27.60 -13.64
N LEU A 160 -9.94 -27.53 -14.61
CA LEU A 160 -8.82 -26.60 -14.60
C LEU A 160 -8.96 -25.73 -15.84
N LEU A 161 -9.19 -24.43 -15.63
CA LEU A 161 -9.38 -23.43 -16.68
C LEU A 161 -8.24 -22.42 -16.63
N GLU A 162 -8.04 -21.71 -17.73
CA GLU A 162 -7.14 -20.57 -17.80
C GLU A 162 -7.86 -19.41 -18.49
N LEU A 163 -7.97 -18.26 -17.82
CA LEU A 163 -8.19 -16.99 -18.49
C LEU A 163 -6.93 -16.69 -19.30
N ASP A 164 -7.02 -16.83 -20.62
CA ASP A 164 -5.86 -17.05 -21.47
C ASP A 164 -5.92 -16.10 -22.68
N GLY A 165 -5.07 -15.08 -22.69
CA GLY A 165 -4.93 -14.16 -23.82
C GLY A 165 -4.56 -14.84 -25.15
N TYR A 166 -4.09 -16.09 -25.12
CA TYR A 166 -3.78 -16.93 -26.27
C TYR A 166 -4.79 -18.06 -26.51
N ALA A 167 -5.96 -18.06 -25.86
CA ALA A 167 -6.92 -19.17 -25.91
C ALA A 167 -7.25 -19.64 -27.34
N SER A 168 -7.34 -18.72 -28.30
CA SER A 168 -7.59 -19.03 -29.73
C SER A 168 -6.55 -19.93 -30.41
N GLN A 169 -5.39 -20.15 -29.79
CA GLN A 169 -4.33 -21.04 -30.26
C GLN A 169 -4.40 -22.44 -29.64
N GLU A 170 -5.27 -22.63 -28.64
CA GLU A 170 -5.48 -23.90 -27.96
C GLU A 170 -6.62 -24.67 -28.65
N ILE A 171 -6.69 -25.99 -28.42
CA ILE A 171 -7.72 -26.84 -29.04
C ILE A 171 -9.05 -26.66 -28.30
N SER A 172 -9.03 -26.80 -26.97
CA SER A 172 -10.22 -26.68 -26.13
C SER A 172 -10.31 -25.29 -25.50
N TRP A 173 -11.10 -24.40 -26.09
CA TRP A 173 -11.28 -23.04 -25.59
C TRP A 173 -12.65 -22.44 -25.94
N PHE A 174 -12.98 -21.33 -25.28
CA PHE A 174 -14.17 -20.56 -25.58
C PHE A 174 -14.05 -19.07 -25.23
N THR A 175 -14.85 -18.24 -25.90
CA THR A 175 -15.15 -16.88 -25.40
C THR A 175 -16.36 -16.94 -24.48
N SER A 176 -16.23 -16.40 -23.27
CA SER A 176 -17.32 -16.26 -22.31
C SER A 176 -18.35 -15.24 -22.75
N ALA A 177 -19.51 -15.21 -22.09
CA ALA A 177 -20.57 -14.24 -22.36
C ALA A 177 -20.13 -12.80 -22.04
N ALA A 178 -19.21 -12.59 -21.08
CA ALA A 178 -18.61 -11.29 -20.81
C ALA A 178 -17.45 -10.93 -21.76
N GLY A 179 -17.09 -11.80 -22.72
CA GLY A 179 -16.04 -11.54 -23.69
C GLY A 179 -14.64 -11.99 -23.27
N ASN A 180 -14.51 -12.81 -22.22
CA ASN A 180 -13.22 -13.30 -21.75
C ASN A 180 -12.78 -14.58 -22.51
N PRO A 181 -11.52 -14.68 -22.94
CA PRO A 181 -11.01 -15.89 -23.60
C PRO A 181 -10.58 -16.92 -22.55
N ILE A 182 -11.19 -18.10 -22.58
CA ILE A 182 -10.98 -19.17 -21.59
C ILE A 182 -10.49 -20.44 -22.30
N THR A 183 -9.37 -20.98 -21.85
CA THR A 183 -8.87 -22.29 -22.24
C THR A 183 -9.30 -23.34 -21.21
N ILE A 184 -9.71 -24.51 -21.67
CA ILE A 184 -9.98 -25.68 -20.82
C ILE A 184 -8.70 -26.53 -20.79
N LYS A 185 -8.06 -26.64 -19.63
CA LYS A 185 -6.83 -27.43 -19.44
C LYS A 185 -7.10 -28.81 -18.87
N SER A 186 -8.18 -28.95 -18.09
CA SER A 186 -8.72 -30.22 -17.62
C SER A 186 -10.26 -30.16 -17.67
N PRO A 187 -10.96 -31.12 -18.30
CA PRO A 187 -10.40 -32.30 -19.00
C PRO A 187 -9.49 -31.93 -20.17
N ASP A 188 -8.55 -32.80 -20.53
CA ASP A 188 -7.62 -32.52 -21.61
C ASP A 188 -8.26 -32.70 -23.00
N ASP A 189 -7.59 -32.21 -24.04
CA ASP A 189 -8.11 -32.18 -25.42
C ASP A 189 -8.55 -33.54 -25.98
N ASN A 190 -8.04 -34.65 -25.44
CA ASN A 190 -8.41 -36.00 -25.89
C ASN A 190 -9.59 -36.58 -25.10
N ASP A 191 -9.86 -36.06 -23.91
CA ASP A 191 -10.82 -36.60 -22.96
C ASP A 191 -12.11 -35.78 -22.87
N ILE A 192 -12.05 -34.48 -23.20
CA ILE A 192 -13.20 -33.58 -23.12
C ILE A 192 -14.32 -33.95 -24.11
N THR A 193 -15.55 -34.02 -23.61
CA THR A 193 -16.75 -34.23 -24.45
C THR A 193 -17.51 -32.93 -24.76
N PRO A 194 -18.33 -32.89 -25.82
CA PRO A 194 -19.18 -31.72 -26.12
C PRO A 194 -20.11 -31.32 -24.96
N GLU A 195 -20.64 -32.30 -24.22
CA GLU A 195 -21.50 -32.10 -23.06
C GLU A 195 -20.75 -31.40 -21.92
N GLN A 196 -19.54 -31.87 -21.62
CA GLN A 196 -18.66 -31.26 -20.61
C GLN A 196 -18.25 -29.84 -21.01
N ALA A 197 -17.83 -29.64 -22.26
CA ALA A 197 -17.46 -28.32 -22.77
C ALA A 197 -18.64 -27.32 -22.69
N ALA A 198 -19.86 -27.76 -22.99
CA ALA A 198 -21.07 -26.96 -22.87
C ALA A 198 -21.39 -26.63 -21.40
N TYR A 199 -21.25 -27.60 -20.49
CA TYR A 199 -21.48 -27.41 -19.06
C TYR A 199 -20.47 -26.42 -18.46
N ILE A 200 -19.17 -26.62 -18.69
CA ILE A 200 -18.09 -25.74 -18.21
C ILE A 200 -18.33 -24.31 -18.67
N ARG A 201 -18.62 -24.11 -19.96
CA ARG A 201 -18.94 -22.79 -20.51
C ARG A 201 -20.13 -22.15 -19.80
N ARG A 202 -21.20 -22.92 -19.55
CA ARG A 202 -22.40 -22.43 -18.86
C ARG A 202 -22.05 -21.98 -17.44
N GLU A 203 -21.35 -22.80 -16.66
CA GLU A 203 -20.98 -22.45 -15.27
C GLU A 203 -20.07 -21.23 -15.20
N PHE A 204 -19.09 -21.13 -16.11
CA PHE A 204 -18.23 -19.95 -16.18
C PHE A 204 -19.04 -18.68 -16.51
N ASN A 205 -19.97 -18.77 -17.47
CA ASN A 205 -20.86 -17.66 -17.80
C ASN A 205 -21.80 -17.29 -16.63
N LEU A 206 -22.24 -18.26 -15.82
CA LEU A 206 -23.04 -18.00 -14.63
C LEU A 206 -22.24 -17.25 -13.56
N MET A 207 -20.97 -17.62 -13.34
CA MET A 207 -20.07 -16.89 -12.45
C MET A 207 -19.93 -15.42 -12.88
N GLU A 208 -19.62 -15.17 -14.15
CA GLU A 208 -19.50 -13.80 -14.66
C GLU A 208 -20.82 -13.03 -14.57
N ALA A 209 -21.95 -13.69 -14.84
CA ALA A 209 -23.27 -13.08 -14.70
C ALA A 209 -23.57 -12.66 -13.26
N LYS A 210 -23.12 -13.41 -12.25
CA LYS A 210 -23.22 -13.03 -10.84
C LYS A 210 -22.38 -11.81 -10.49
N ILE A 211 -21.19 -11.68 -11.07
CA ILE A 211 -20.34 -10.49 -10.91
C ILE A 211 -21.01 -9.26 -11.55
N LEU A 212 -21.64 -9.43 -12.71
CA LEU A 212 -22.28 -8.33 -13.46
C LEU A 212 -23.67 -7.95 -12.95
N ALA A 213 -24.26 -8.74 -12.05
CA ALA A 213 -25.61 -8.50 -11.52
C ALA A 213 -25.69 -7.18 -10.72
N SER A 214 -26.91 -6.66 -10.55
CA SER A 214 -27.13 -5.48 -9.71
C SER A 214 -26.87 -5.76 -8.24
N ASN A 215 -27.17 -6.97 -7.78
CA ASN A 215 -26.95 -7.47 -6.42
C ASN A 215 -25.68 -8.34 -6.31
N PHE A 216 -24.64 -8.02 -7.08
CA PHE A 216 -23.38 -8.77 -7.10
C PHE A 216 -22.71 -8.88 -5.72
N ASP A 217 -22.93 -7.90 -4.84
CA ASP A 217 -22.37 -7.77 -3.49
C ASP A 217 -23.23 -8.45 -2.42
N ASP A 218 -24.38 -9.02 -2.79
CA ASP A 218 -25.18 -9.84 -1.88
C ASP A 218 -24.36 -11.05 -1.38
N PRO A 219 -24.28 -11.28 -0.06
CA PRO A 219 -23.39 -12.30 0.51
C PRO A 219 -23.75 -13.73 0.07
N ASP A 220 -25.03 -14.00 -0.20
CA ASP A 220 -25.53 -15.35 -0.51
C ASP A 220 -25.87 -15.51 -1.99
N LEU A 221 -26.33 -14.44 -2.64
CA LEU A 221 -26.84 -14.46 -4.01
C LEU A 221 -25.90 -13.82 -5.03
N GLY A 222 -24.88 -13.09 -4.56
CA GLY A 222 -23.92 -12.33 -5.36
C GLY A 222 -22.79 -13.19 -5.94
N PHE A 223 -21.66 -12.56 -6.25
CA PHE A 223 -20.52 -13.24 -6.88
C PHE A 223 -19.93 -14.34 -5.99
N ARG A 224 -20.00 -14.20 -4.66
CA ARG A 224 -19.53 -15.19 -3.67
C ARG A 224 -20.19 -16.56 -3.81
N SER A 225 -21.41 -16.60 -4.35
CA SER A 225 -22.10 -17.86 -4.65
C SER A 225 -21.43 -18.68 -5.75
N LYS A 226 -20.57 -18.06 -6.57
CA LYS A 226 -19.94 -18.66 -7.76
C LYS A 226 -18.42 -18.43 -7.87
N LEU A 227 -17.81 -17.62 -7.01
CA LEU A 227 -16.37 -17.39 -6.94
C LEU A 227 -15.93 -17.28 -5.47
N ASP A 228 -14.94 -18.09 -5.10
CA ASP A 228 -14.39 -18.12 -3.74
C ASP A 228 -13.59 -16.84 -3.45
N GLU A 229 -14.09 -16.06 -2.50
CA GLU A 229 -13.50 -14.77 -2.09
C GLU A 229 -12.05 -14.92 -1.62
N LYS A 230 -11.75 -15.96 -0.83
CA LYS A 230 -10.41 -16.16 -0.26
C LYS A 230 -9.38 -16.34 -1.38
N SER A 231 -9.65 -17.22 -2.34
CA SER A 231 -8.76 -17.50 -3.46
C SER A 231 -8.61 -16.29 -4.39
N LEU A 232 -9.69 -15.51 -4.62
CA LEU A 232 -9.64 -14.25 -5.34
C LEU A 232 -8.67 -13.27 -4.68
N LEU A 233 -8.78 -13.06 -3.37
CA LEU A 233 -7.93 -12.13 -2.62
C LEU A 233 -6.47 -12.63 -2.54
N GLN A 234 -6.25 -13.93 -2.34
CA GLN A 234 -4.91 -14.52 -2.35
C GLN A 234 -4.20 -14.30 -3.70
N TYR A 235 -4.92 -14.55 -4.80
CA TYR A 235 -4.45 -14.30 -6.16
C TYR A 235 -4.18 -12.82 -6.39
N PHE A 236 -5.17 -11.97 -6.16
CA PHE A 236 -5.06 -10.53 -6.36
C PHE A 236 -3.87 -9.94 -5.58
N LEU A 237 -3.77 -10.18 -4.27
CA LEU A 237 -2.68 -9.64 -3.45
C LEU A 237 -1.30 -10.15 -3.87
N THR A 238 -1.19 -11.38 -4.37
CA THR A 238 0.08 -11.93 -4.87
C THR A 238 0.49 -11.25 -6.18
N GLU A 239 -0.43 -11.13 -7.12
CA GLU A 239 -0.19 -10.44 -8.39
C GLU A 239 0.15 -8.95 -8.15
N GLU A 240 -0.53 -8.30 -7.20
CA GLU A 240 -0.28 -6.89 -6.85
C GLU A 240 1.05 -6.68 -6.11
N LEU A 241 1.43 -7.55 -5.17
CA LEU A 241 2.71 -7.47 -4.46
C LEU A 241 3.90 -7.74 -5.38
N THR A 242 3.74 -8.64 -6.34
CA THR A 242 4.80 -8.91 -7.32
C THR A 242 4.78 -7.90 -8.47
N GLY A 243 3.67 -7.19 -8.65
CA GLY A 243 3.47 -6.23 -9.71
C GLY A 243 3.46 -6.86 -11.10
N ASN A 244 2.81 -8.02 -11.22
CA ASN A 244 2.83 -8.80 -12.45
C ASN A 244 2.01 -8.11 -13.56
N PRO A 245 2.62 -7.73 -14.69
CA PRO A 245 1.89 -7.09 -15.80
C PRO A 245 0.90 -8.02 -16.51
N ASP A 246 1.09 -9.33 -16.39
CA ASP A 246 0.28 -10.34 -17.06
C ASP A 246 -0.79 -10.93 -16.10
N ALA A 247 -0.98 -10.32 -14.92
CA ALA A 247 -2.08 -10.62 -14.01
C ALA A 247 -3.43 -10.52 -14.75
N PHE A 248 -4.26 -11.56 -14.62
CA PHE A 248 -5.55 -11.67 -15.31
C PHE A 248 -5.47 -11.61 -16.86
N TRP A 249 -4.27 -11.73 -17.44
CA TRP A 249 -4.06 -12.06 -18.85
C TRP A 249 -3.80 -13.56 -19.03
N SER A 250 -3.07 -14.15 -18.08
CA SER A 250 -2.94 -15.60 -17.87
C SER A 250 -3.25 -15.88 -16.40
N CYS A 251 -4.41 -16.48 -16.11
CA CYS A 251 -4.81 -16.80 -14.75
C CYS A 251 -5.53 -18.13 -14.72
N TYR A 252 -5.07 -19.05 -13.87
CA TYR A 252 -5.74 -20.33 -13.67
C TYR A 252 -6.97 -20.20 -12.78
N LEU A 253 -7.99 -21.02 -13.05
CA LEU A 253 -9.14 -21.20 -12.18
C LEU A 253 -9.44 -22.69 -12.04
N THR A 254 -9.91 -23.10 -10.87
CA THR A 254 -10.32 -24.48 -10.59
C THR A 254 -11.74 -24.55 -10.08
N LYS A 255 -12.42 -25.67 -10.28
CA LYS A 255 -13.71 -25.96 -9.64
C LYS A 255 -13.75 -27.43 -9.26
N GLU A 256 -13.89 -27.73 -7.97
CA GLU A 256 -14.06 -29.11 -7.49
C GLU A 256 -15.49 -29.59 -7.77
N ARG A 257 -15.67 -30.91 -7.86
CA ARG A 257 -16.98 -31.54 -7.96
C ARG A 257 -17.85 -31.15 -6.76
N GLU A 258 -19.14 -30.98 -7.00
CA GLU A 258 -20.16 -30.56 -6.01
C GLU A 258 -19.99 -29.17 -5.40
N GLU A 259 -18.88 -28.47 -5.66
CA GLU A 259 -18.75 -27.08 -5.28
C GLU A 259 -19.49 -26.17 -6.24
N ASP A 260 -20.13 -25.13 -5.71
CA ASP A 260 -20.86 -24.17 -6.51
C ASP A 260 -19.99 -23.06 -7.10
N PHE A 261 -18.75 -22.91 -6.63
CA PHE A 261 -17.89 -21.77 -6.95
C PHE A 261 -16.57 -22.19 -7.61
N PHE A 262 -15.98 -21.26 -8.37
CA PHE A 262 -14.61 -21.36 -8.85
C PHE A 262 -13.63 -20.84 -7.79
N ARG A 263 -12.38 -21.33 -7.82
CA ARG A 263 -11.24 -20.76 -7.11
C ARG A 263 -10.23 -20.19 -8.09
N MET A 264 -9.58 -19.09 -7.72
CA MET A 264 -8.47 -18.54 -8.49
C MET A 264 -7.14 -19.18 -8.12
N GLY A 265 -6.27 -19.31 -9.11
CA GLY A 265 -4.98 -19.96 -9.00
C GLY A 265 -4.98 -21.40 -9.55
N PRO A 266 -3.82 -22.08 -9.51
CA PRO A 266 -2.56 -21.63 -8.91
C PRO A 266 -1.88 -20.49 -9.69
N VAL A 267 -0.91 -19.83 -9.05
CA VAL A 267 -0.10 -18.76 -9.66
C VAL A 267 0.89 -19.29 -10.71
N TRP A 268 1.16 -18.49 -11.75
CA TRP A 268 2.08 -18.85 -12.85
C TRP A 268 2.62 -17.59 -13.56
N ASP A 269 3.81 -17.69 -14.17
CA ASP A 269 4.43 -16.67 -15.05
C ASP A 269 4.71 -15.28 -14.42
N PHE A 270 5.85 -15.14 -13.73
CA PHE A 270 6.29 -13.91 -13.07
C PHE A 270 7.66 -13.40 -13.54
N ASP A 271 8.17 -13.83 -14.69
CA ASP A 271 9.44 -13.34 -15.23
C ASP A 271 9.39 -11.84 -15.58
N ASN A 272 8.20 -11.33 -15.90
CA ASN A 272 7.94 -9.91 -16.20
C ASN A 272 7.61 -9.05 -14.95
N ALA A 273 7.43 -9.68 -13.79
CA ALA A 273 7.06 -9.02 -12.55
C ALA A 273 8.24 -8.25 -11.92
N PHE A 274 7.99 -7.55 -10.82
CA PHE A 274 8.97 -6.79 -10.04
C PHE A 274 9.67 -5.70 -10.86
N ASP A 275 8.88 -4.86 -11.53
CA ASP A 275 9.36 -3.80 -12.42
C ASP A 275 10.34 -4.30 -13.49
N ASN A 276 10.05 -5.45 -14.10
CA ASN A 276 10.83 -5.98 -15.22
C ASN A 276 10.19 -5.70 -16.60
N ASP A 277 9.17 -4.84 -16.63
CA ASP A 277 8.34 -4.54 -17.81
C ASP A 277 8.12 -3.03 -18.01
N TYR A 278 8.54 -2.50 -19.17
CA TYR A 278 8.35 -1.09 -19.52
C TYR A 278 6.87 -0.67 -19.60
N ARG A 279 5.94 -1.61 -19.81
CA ARG A 279 4.52 -1.32 -19.92
C ARG A 279 3.96 -0.77 -18.61
N ASN A 280 4.51 -1.21 -17.47
CA ASN A 280 4.00 -0.88 -16.14
C ASN A 280 5.01 -0.13 -15.25
N TYR A 281 6.26 0.03 -15.68
CA TYR A 281 7.29 0.74 -14.91
C TYR A 281 7.09 2.27 -14.85
N PRO A 282 7.31 2.91 -13.68
CA PRO A 282 7.40 2.28 -12.36
C PRO A 282 6.01 1.84 -11.91
N THR A 283 5.91 0.62 -11.37
CA THR A 283 4.63 0.03 -10.94
C THR A 283 3.88 0.93 -9.96
N ASN A 284 4.58 1.50 -8.97
CA ASN A 284 3.99 2.40 -7.96
C ASN A 284 3.52 3.74 -8.55
N GLY A 285 3.90 4.08 -9.79
CA GLY A 285 3.50 5.29 -10.49
C GLY A 285 2.16 5.19 -11.24
N LEU A 286 1.48 4.03 -11.19
CA LEU A 286 0.24 3.81 -11.94
C LEU A 286 -1.02 4.42 -11.29
N GLY A 287 -0.94 4.81 -10.01
CA GLY A 287 -2.00 5.53 -9.28
C GLY A 287 -3.16 4.68 -8.75
N ASP A 288 -3.17 3.37 -9.02
CA ASP A 288 -4.13 2.38 -8.52
C ASP A 288 -3.48 0.98 -8.58
N PHE A 289 -4.12 -0.06 -8.02
CA PHE A 289 -3.71 -1.46 -8.17
C PHE A 289 -3.54 -1.80 -9.66
N ILE A 290 -2.49 -2.54 -10.02
CA ILE A 290 -2.14 -2.81 -11.43
C ILE A 290 -3.31 -3.47 -12.14
N SER A 291 -3.91 -4.49 -11.53
CA SER A 291 -5.03 -5.27 -12.07
C SER A 291 -6.31 -4.44 -12.23
N LEU A 292 -6.41 -3.27 -11.58
CA LEU A 292 -7.51 -2.31 -11.73
C LEU A 292 -7.14 -1.15 -12.68
N ALA A 293 -5.88 -0.74 -12.69
CA ALA A 293 -5.36 0.33 -13.53
C ALA A 293 -5.18 -0.12 -15.00
N ARG A 294 -4.68 -1.34 -15.22
CA ARG A 294 -4.14 -1.82 -16.50
C ARG A 294 -4.44 -3.28 -16.77
N GLY A 295 -4.35 -3.64 -18.05
CA GLY A 295 -4.27 -5.03 -18.50
C GLY A 295 -5.50 -5.87 -18.18
N GLY A 296 -5.37 -7.18 -18.39
CA GLY A 296 -6.46 -8.16 -18.34
C GLY A 296 -6.88 -8.61 -19.74
N ALA A 297 -7.05 -9.92 -19.92
CA ALA A 297 -7.61 -10.48 -21.14
C ALA A 297 -9.12 -10.21 -21.20
N GLY A 298 -9.63 -9.89 -22.40
CA GLY A 298 -11.05 -9.62 -22.61
C GLY A 298 -11.58 -8.48 -21.74
N ASN A 299 -12.59 -8.79 -20.93
CA ASN A 299 -13.28 -7.87 -20.03
C ASN A 299 -12.98 -8.11 -18.54
N SER A 300 -11.97 -8.93 -18.23
CA SER A 300 -11.57 -9.29 -16.84
C SER A 300 -11.38 -8.08 -15.93
N ARG A 301 -10.73 -7.02 -16.42
CA ARG A 301 -10.55 -5.76 -15.65
C ARG A 301 -11.86 -5.14 -15.21
N ALA A 302 -12.90 -5.18 -16.06
CA ALA A 302 -14.21 -4.63 -15.69
C ALA A 302 -14.88 -5.48 -14.61
N LEU A 303 -14.73 -6.81 -14.69
CA LEU A 303 -15.22 -7.73 -13.65
C LEU A 303 -14.50 -7.49 -12.32
N LEU A 304 -13.18 -7.28 -12.33
CA LEU A 304 -12.42 -6.93 -11.14
C LEU A 304 -12.87 -5.61 -10.53
N LYS A 305 -12.97 -4.54 -11.34
CA LYS A 305 -13.49 -3.25 -10.86
C LYS A 305 -14.88 -3.38 -10.25
N ARG A 306 -15.73 -4.25 -10.82
CA ARG A 306 -17.04 -4.53 -10.26
C ARG A 306 -16.92 -5.19 -8.90
N MET A 307 -16.16 -6.29 -8.76
CA MET A 307 -15.97 -6.98 -7.47
C MET A 307 -15.34 -6.06 -6.42
N PHE A 308 -14.26 -5.35 -6.76
CA PHE A 308 -13.60 -4.41 -5.85
C PHE A 308 -14.39 -3.12 -5.57
N SER A 309 -15.60 -2.96 -6.15
CA SER A 309 -16.55 -1.92 -5.70
C SER A 309 -17.34 -2.33 -4.45
N ASP A 310 -17.34 -3.61 -4.09
CA ASP A 310 -17.89 -4.13 -2.84
C ASP A 310 -16.99 -3.80 -1.63
N GLN A 311 -17.57 -3.17 -0.61
CA GLN A 311 -16.85 -2.83 0.62
C GLN A 311 -16.44 -4.06 1.42
N VAL A 312 -17.27 -5.11 1.49
CA VAL A 312 -16.97 -6.32 2.26
C VAL A 312 -15.72 -7.01 1.69
N LEU A 313 -15.59 -7.05 0.37
CA LEU A 313 -14.39 -7.60 -0.28
C LEU A 313 -13.13 -6.78 0.05
N ARG A 314 -13.24 -5.43 0.07
CA ARG A 314 -12.13 -4.55 0.44
C ARG A 314 -11.72 -4.72 1.91
N ASP A 315 -12.68 -4.88 2.81
CA ASP A 315 -12.42 -5.13 4.23
C ASP A 315 -11.72 -6.49 4.42
N SER A 316 -12.20 -7.54 3.73
CA SER A 316 -11.55 -8.85 3.71
C SER A 316 -10.12 -8.78 3.12
N MET A 317 -9.89 -7.96 2.10
CA MET A 317 -8.56 -7.73 1.53
C MET A 317 -7.63 -7.12 2.57
N ALA A 318 -8.07 -6.09 3.30
CA ALA A 318 -7.29 -5.46 4.37
C ALA A 318 -6.94 -6.45 5.48
N VAL A 319 -7.91 -7.25 5.94
CA VAL A 319 -7.67 -8.31 6.94
C VAL A 319 -6.63 -9.33 6.45
N MET A 320 -6.75 -9.80 5.21
CA MET A 320 -5.82 -10.78 4.64
C MET A 320 -4.41 -10.19 4.51
N TRP A 321 -4.29 -8.96 4.02
CA TRP A 321 -3.03 -8.26 3.88
C TRP A 321 -2.35 -8.06 5.23
N ASN A 322 -3.07 -7.50 6.22
CA ASN A 322 -2.53 -7.24 7.55
C ASN A 322 -2.10 -8.53 8.26
N THR A 323 -2.85 -9.62 8.10
CA THR A 323 -2.46 -10.95 8.60
C THR A 323 -1.17 -11.44 7.93
N ALA A 324 -1.06 -11.29 6.60
CA ALA A 324 0.13 -11.71 5.87
C ALA A 324 1.38 -10.91 6.29
N ARG A 325 1.22 -9.59 6.50
CA ARG A 325 2.26 -8.68 6.99
C ARG A 325 2.74 -9.08 8.39
N ALA A 326 1.81 -9.37 9.31
CA ALA A 326 2.11 -9.67 10.71
C ALA A 326 2.65 -11.09 10.94
N GLU A 327 2.09 -12.09 10.25
CA GLU A 327 2.26 -13.50 10.65
C GLU A 327 2.95 -14.37 9.59
N LYS A 328 2.94 -13.95 8.32
CA LYS A 328 3.35 -14.83 7.21
C LYS A 328 4.67 -14.42 6.54
N GLY A 329 5.41 -13.50 7.16
CA GLY A 329 6.69 -13.04 6.63
C GLY A 329 6.57 -12.28 5.31
N ILE A 330 5.41 -11.66 5.03
CA ILE A 330 5.31 -10.66 3.96
C ILE A 330 5.86 -9.36 4.50
N ASN A 331 7.18 -9.19 4.49
CA ASN A 331 7.87 -7.94 4.79
C ASN A 331 9.19 -7.88 4.01
N ALA A 332 9.70 -6.66 3.81
CA ALA A 332 10.86 -6.45 2.95
C ALA A 332 12.08 -7.22 3.43
N GLU A 333 12.38 -7.21 4.73
CA GLU A 333 13.50 -7.97 5.32
C GLU A 333 13.41 -9.47 5.01
N SER A 334 12.26 -10.09 5.26
CA SER A 334 12.07 -11.53 5.10
C SER A 334 12.07 -11.98 3.63
N ILE A 335 11.52 -11.17 2.73
CA ILE A 335 11.51 -11.46 1.29
C ILE A 335 12.91 -11.22 0.71
N ASN A 336 13.59 -10.13 1.11
CA ASN A 336 14.96 -9.85 0.69
C ASN A 336 15.95 -10.90 1.19
N ALA A 337 15.74 -11.48 2.38
CA ALA A 337 16.53 -12.61 2.86
C ALA A 337 16.37 -13.86 1.95
N TYR A 338 15.17 -14.11 1.43
CA TYR A 338 14.94 -15.18 0.45
C TYR A 338 15.61 -14.89 -0.89
N ILE A 339 15.54 -13.64 -1.36
CA ILE A 339 16.25 -13.19 -2.57
C ILE A 339 17.76 -13.41 -2.41
N ASP A 340 18.35 -12.99 -1.29
CA ASP A 340 19.78 -13.14 -1.03
C ASP A 340 20.20 -14.62 -0.99
N SER A 341 19.41 -15.48 -0.33
CA SER A 341 19.65 -16.92 -0.32
C SER A 341 19.57 -17.53 -1.72
N THR A 342 18.62 -17.09 -2.54
CA THR A 342 18.44 -17.60 -3.91
C THR A 342 19.55 -17.11 -4.84
N ALA A 343 19.99 -15.86 -4.69
CA ALA A 343 21.14 -15.29 -5.39
C ALA A 343 22.44 -16.07 -5.07
N GLN A 344 22.61 -16.48 -3.80
CA GLN A 344 23.73 -17.30 -3.38
C GLN A 344 23.68 -18.70 -4.02
N GLU A 345 22.51 -19.35 -4.07
CA GLU A 345 22.31 -20.63 -4.75
C GLU A 345 22.65 -20.53 -6.25
N LEU A 346 22.28 -19.42 -6.90
CA LEU A 346 22.49 -19.17 -8.33
C LEU A 346 23.89 -18.65 -8.70
N MET A 347 24.77 -18.37 -7.73
CA MET A 347 26.03 -17.64 -7.97
C MET A 347 26.92 -18.24 -9.06
N GLN A 348 26.98 -19.57 -9.17
CA GLN A 348 27.76 -20.24 -10.22
C GLN A 348 26.98 -20.30 -11.54
N SER A 349 25.73 -20.76 -11.50
CA SER A 349 24.88 -20.96 -12.68
C SER A 349 24.60 -19.66 -13.43
N GLN A 350 24.41 -18.53 -12.73
CA GLN A 350 24.22 -17.23 -13.36
C GLN A 350 25.43 -16.82 -14.22
N ARG A 351 26.66 -17.05 -13.74
CA ARG A 351 27.89 -16.70 -14.47
C ARG A 351 27.99 -17.48 -15.77
N LEU A 352 27.76 -18.79 -15.72
CA LEU A 352 27.76 -19.64 -16.91
C LEU A 352 26.63 -19.26 -17.87
N ASN A 353 25.44 -18.97 -17.34
CA ASN A 353 24.30 -18.53 -18.12
C ASN A 353 24.61 -17.25 -18.90
N PHE A 354 25.19 -16.22 -18.27
CA PHE A 354 25.45 -14.94 -18.94
C PHE A 354 26.73 -14.94 -19.79
N ILE A 355 27.65 -15.91 -19.63
CA ILE A 355 28.67 -16.20 -20.64
C ILE A 355 28.01 -16.73 -21.92
N ARG A 356 27.06 -17.66 -21.79
CA ARG A 356 26.35 -18.24 -22.94
C ARG A 356 25.39 -17.22 -23.59
N TRP A 357 24.69 -16.46 -22.75
CA TRP A 357 23.65 -15.50 -23.12
C TRP A 357 24.04 -14.10 -22.61
N PRO A 358 24.91 -13.35 -23.30
CA PRO A 358 25.43 -12.07 -22.82
C PRO A 358 24.40 -10.95 -23.01
N ILE A 359 23.46 -10.85 -22.05
CA ILE A 359 22.32 -9.93 -22.09
C ILE A 359 22.26 -8.94 -20.92
N LEU A 360 23.15 -9.04 -19.92
CA LEU A 360 23.10 -8.22 -18.70
C LEU A 360 23.16 -6.71 -18.96
N ASP A 361 23.84 -6.29 -20.02
CA ASP A 361 24.01 -4.91 -20.47
C ASP A 361 23.05 -4.51 -21.60
N LYS A 362 22.05 -5.34 -21.92
CA LYS A 362 21.14 -5.13 -23.06
C LYS A 362 19.69 -5.00 -22.61
N LEU A 363 19.00 -4.03 -23.20
CA LEU A 363 17.54 -4.00 -23.21
C LEU A 363 17.06 -5.05 -24.21
N ILE A 364 16.36 -6.07 -23.71
CA ILE A 364 15.77 -7.13 -24.51
C ILE A 364 14.27 -7.24 -24.19
N GLN A 365 13.48 -7.61 -25.20
CA GLN A 365 12.03 -7.76 -25.10
C GLN A 365 11.35 -6.56 -24.42
N ILE A 366 10.81 -6.77 -23.22
CA ILE A 366 10.02 -5.80 -22.46
C ILE A 366 10.82 -5.13 -21.32
N ASN A 367 12.10 -5.47 -21.12
CA ASN A 367 12.87 -4.86 -20.04
C ASN A 367 13.10 -3.37 -20.31
N HIS A 368 12.76 -2.52 -19.34
CA HIS A 368 12.97 -1.06 -19.44
C HIS A 368 14.38 -0.61 -18.99
N ARG A 369 15.11 -1.49 -18.31
CA ARG A 369 16.46 -1.25 -17.78
C ARG A 369 17.37 -2.48 -17.96
N ALA A 370 18.67 -2.25 -17.89
CA ALA A 370 19.71 -3.27 -17.91
C ALA A 370 20.85 -2.84 -16.98
N GLY A 371 21.09 -3.62 -15.93
CA GLY A 371 22.01 -3.28 -14.84
C GLY A 371 23.48 -3.49 -15.17
N GLY A 372 23.79 -4.15 -16.29
CA GLY A 372 25.16 -4.47 -16.72
C GLY A 372 25.85 -5.55 -15.89
N SER A 373 25.28 -5.95 -14.76
CA SER A 373 25.77 -7.01 -13.88
C SER A 373 24.60 -7.71 -13.19
N TYR A 374 24.82 -8.95 -12.77
CA TYR A 374 23.83 -9.75 -12.06
C TYR A 374 23.48 -9.13 -10.70
N GLU A 375 24.50 -8.62 -10.00
CA GLU A 375 24.37 -8.04 -8.68
C GLU A 375 23.49 -6.80 -8.67
N VAL A 376 23.57 -5.95 -9.71
CA VAL A 376 22.70 -4.77 -9.86
C VAL A 376 21.25 -5.19 -10.13
N GLU A 377 21.02 -6.20 -10.97
CA GLU A 377 19.68 -6.72 -11.25
C GLU A 377 19.00 -7.30 -10.01
N VAL A 378 19.77 -8.00 -9.16
CA VAL A 378 19.29 -8.49 -7.85
C VAL A 378 19.01 -7.32 -6.91
N GLY A 379 19.85 -6.28 -6.90
CA GLY A 379 19.61 -5.05 -6.14
C GLY A 379 18.27 -4.40 -6.48
N TRP A 380 17.97 -4.27 -7.77
CA TRP A 380 16.69 -3.73 -8.24
C TRP A 380 15.47 -4.55 -7.86
N LEU A 381 15.60 -5.89 -7.81
CA LEU A 381 14.52 -6.75 -7.30
C LEU A 381 14.26 -6.50 -5.80
N LYS A 382 15.30 -6.27 -5.01
CA LYS A 382 15.20 -5.96 -3.57
C LYS A 382 14.60 -4.57 -3.33
N GLU A 383 15.08 -3.57 -4.08
CA GLU A 383 14.55 -2.20 -4.05
C GLU A 383 13.05 -2.18 -4.36
N TYR A 384 12.61 -2.95 -5.38
CA TYR A 384 11.19 -3.08 -5.69
C TYR A 384 10.38 -3.59 -4.49
N ILE A 385 10.85 -4.61 -3.78
CA ILE A 385 10.14 -5.14 -2.60
C ILE A 385 10.07 -4.09 -1.48
N GLU A 386 11.16 -3.36 -1.26
CA GLU A 386 11.25 -2.30 -0.26
C GLU A 386 10.29 -1.14 -0.55
N GLU A 387 10.06 -0.81 -1.82
CA GLU A 387 9.14 0.25 -2.23
C GLU A 387 7.69 -0.21 -2.38
N ARG A 388 7.45 -1.44 -2.85
CA ARG A 388 6.10 -1.94 -3.17
C ARG A 388 5.28 -2.24 -1.94
N ILE A 389 5.90 -2.77 -0.89
CA ILE A 389 5.19 -3.14 0.34
C ILE A 389 4.58 -1.90 1.02
N PRO A 390 5.31 -0.81 1.29
CA PRO A 390 4.73 0.41 1.83
C PRO A 390 3.62 0.98 0.94
N TRP A 391 3.81 0.96 -0.39
CA TRP A 391 2.77 1.40 -1.31
C TRP A 391 1.46 0.58 -1.17
N LEU A 392 1.57 -0.74 -0.97
CA LEU A 392 0.40 -1.59 -0.73
C LEU A 392 -0.21 -1.39 0.66
N ASP A 393 0.62 -1.17 1.69
CA ASP A 393 0.15 -0.80 3.02
C ASP A 393 -0.74 0.46 2.92
N ASP A 394 -0.28 1.48 2.20
CA ASP A 394 -0.98 2.73 1.96
C ASP A 394 -2.27 2.55 1.11
N ALA A 395 -2.18 1.79 0.02
CA ALA A 395 -3.29 1.60 -0.91
C ALA A 395 -4.43 0.74 -0.32
N ILE A 396 -4.09 -0.26 0.51
CA ILE A 396 -5.06 -1.17 1.13
C ILE A 396 -5.63 -0.58 2.41
N ASN A 397 -4.80 0.13 3.18
CA ASN A 397 -5.18 0.72 4.46
C ASN A 397 -4.91 2.25 4.47
N PRO A 398 -5.63 3.03 3.65
CA PRO A 398 -5.41 4.48 3.55
C PRO A 398 -5.61 5.22 4.88
N ASP A 399 -6.43 4.65 5.79
CA ASP A 399 -6.67 5.18 7.13
C ASP A 399 -5.66 4.67 8.19
N SER A 400 -4.81 3.69 7.85
CA SER A 400 -3.77 3.18 8.76
C SER A 400 -2.48 3.99 8.75
N ILE A 401 -2.31 4.88 7.76
CA ILE A 401 -1.29 5.94 7.78
C ILE A 401 -1.80 7.10 8.64
N VAL A 402 -2.20 6.80 9.86
CA VAL A 402 -1.92 7.75 10.93
C VAL A 402 -0.54 7.33 11.39
N GLU A 403 0.53 7.92 10.82
CA GLU A 403 1.78 8.00 11.58
C GLU A 403 1.36 8.46 12.96
N GLU A 404 1.56 7.64 14.00
CA GLU A 404 1.48 8.09 15.39
C GLU A 404 2.24 9.41 15.42
N PRO A 405 1.55 10.55 15.59
CA PRO A 405 2.17 11.83 15.31
C PRO A 405 3.36 11.93 16.22
N GLU A 406 4.55 12.17 15.65
CA GLU A 406 5.76 12.29 16.44
C GLU A 406 5.49 13.30 17.58
N VAL A 407 5.42 12.82 18.82
CA VAL A 407 5.16 13.64 20.00
C VAL A 407 6.50 14.03 20.60
N VAL A 408 6.79 15.33 20.58
CA VAL A 408 7.99 15.90 21.19
C VAL A 408 7.71 16.23 22.65
N GLU A 409 8.44 15.58 23.55
CA GLU A 409 8.47 15.98 24.96
C GLU A 409 9.29 17.28 25.12
N ILE A 410 8.68 18.31 25.70
CA ILE A 410 9.32 19.61 25.92
C ILE A 410 9.55 19.79 27.43
N ALA A 411 10.81 19.61 27.84
CA ALA A 411 11.23 19.73 29.24
C ALA A 411 11.94 21.07 29.54
N SER A 412 12.37 21.80 28.51
CA SER A 412 13.17 23.01 28.67
C SER A 412 12.89 24.07 27.60
N ALA A 413 13.40 25.28 27.83
CA ALA A 413 13.32 26.37 26.85
C ALA A 413 14.07 26.05 25.55
N ALA A 414 15.16 25.26 25.61
CA ALA A 414 15.87 24.82 24.41
C ALA A 414 15.03 23.84 23.58
N ASP A 415 14.30 22.95 24.24
CA ASP A 415 13.41 21.99 23.56
C ASP A 415 12.26 22.72 22.85
N LEU A 416 11.65 23.69 23.52
CA LEU A 416 10.58 24.51 22.92
C LEU A 416 11.10 25.34 21.73
N ALA A 417 12.32 25.86 21.82
CA ALA A 417 12.94 26.58 20.69
C ALA A 417 13.25 25.65 19.51
N ASN A 418 13.71 24.42 19.79
CA ASN A 418 13.93 23.40 18.76
C ASN A 418 12.61 22.98 18.10
N PHE A 419 11.58 22.70 18.90
CA PHE A 419 10.23 22.41 18.41
C PHE A 419 9.72 23.50 17.48
N ALA A 420 9.79 24.77 17.92
CA ALA A 420 9.40 25.91 17.09
C ALA A 420 10.21 25.97 15.78
N SER A 421 11.52 25.74 15.83
CA SER A 421 12.37 25.68 14.63
C SER A 421 11.91 24.60 13.64
N ARG A 422 11.58 23.41 14.14
CA ARG A 422 11.14 22.27 13.30
C ARG A 422 9.79 22.56 12.64
N VAL A 423 8.84 23.09 13.41
CA VAL A 423 7.54 23.54 12.90
C VAL A 423 7.74 24.60 11.81
N ASN A 424 8.55 25.63 12.11
CA ASN A 424 8.82 26.72 11.18
C ASN A 424 9.62 26.29 9.94
N SER A 425 10.30 25.14 9.97
CA SER A 425 10.98 24.54 8.81
C SER A 425 10.11 23.56 8.00
N GLY A 426 8.82 23.43 8.30
CA GLY A 426 7.86 22.66 7.50
C GLY A 426 7.23 21.44 8.19
N LYS A 427 7.60 21.14 9.44
CA LYS A 427 6.93 20.09 10.24
C LYS A 427 5.69 20.63 10.94
N ALA A 428 4.73 21.13 10.16
CA ALA A 428 3.57 21.87 10.68
C ALA A 428 2.65 21.05 11.58
N SER A 429 2.57 19.73 11.39
CA SER A 429 1.70 18.81 12.17
C SER A 429 2.42 18.08 13.31
N LEU A 430 3.65 18.49 13.66
CA LEU A 430 4.42 17.87 14.75
C LEU A 430 3.67 18.03 16.08
N CYS A 431 3.49 16.97 16.86
CA CYS A 431 2.81 17.06 18.16
C CYS A 431 3.81 17.35 19.28
N ALA A 432 3.33 17.92 20.37
CA ALA A 432 4.15 18.19 21.56
C ALA A 432 3.37 17.98 22.85
N VAL A 433 4.10 17.58 23.88
CA VAL A 433 3.63 17.55 25.27
C VAL A 433 4.66 18.24 26.16
N LEU A 434 4.21 19.17 27.02
CA LEU A 434 5.08 19.73 28.05
C LEU A 434 5.28 18.71 29.17
N THR A 435 6.52 18.58 29.64
CA THR A 435 6.87 17.76 30.81
C THR A 435 7.36 18.60 31.99
N ALA A 436 7.44 19.92 31.81
CA ALA A 436 7.83 20.89 32.84
C ALA A 436 7.28 22.29 32.53
N ASP A 437 7.27 23.15 33.55
CA ASP A 437 7.14 24.60 33.35
C ASP A 437 8.36 25.16 32.60
N ILE A 438 8.12 25.96 31.57
CA ILE A 438 9.15 26.50 30.69
C ILE A 438 9.30 28.01 30.90
N ASP A 439 10.49 28.47 31.33
CA ASP A 439 10.86 29.89 31.22
C ASP A 439 11.47 30.18 29.85
N PHE A 440 10.64 30.64 28.92
CA PHE A 440 11.02 30.93 27.54
C PHE A 440 11.50 32.38 27.35
N SER A 441 11.75 33.13 28.43
CA SER A 441 12.12 34.55 28.37
C SER A 441 13.45 34.82 27.66
N SER A 442 14.31 33.80 27.51
CA SER A 442 15.58 33.88 26.79
C SER A 442 15.43 33.77 25.25
N TYR A 443 14.22 33.48 24.75
CA TYR A 443 13.92 33.34 23.33
C TYR A 443 12.84 34.35 22.88
N PRO A 444 13.10 35.67 23.00
CA PRO A 444 12.08 36.72 22.80
C PRO A 444 11.53 36.80 21.38
N ASP A 445 12.28 36.31 20.39
CA ASP A 445 11.93 36.39 18.96
C ASP A 445 11.39 35.06 18.40
N VAL A 446 11.34 34.00 19.22
CA VAL A 446 10.91 32.67 18.77
C VAL A 446 9.41 32.50 19.01
N MET A 447 8.69 32.13 17.95
CA MET A 447 7.27 31.78 17.98
C MET A 447 7.04 30.53 17.12
N ILE A 448 5.95 29.82 17.38
CA ILE A 448 5.55 28.63 16.62
C ILE A 448 4.66 29.06 15.45
N GLY A 449 4.93 28.58 14.24
CA GLY A 449 4.12 28.85 13.06
C GLY A 449 4.37 30.20 12.39
N THR A 450 5.63 30.66 12.27
CA THR A 450 5.96 31.95 11.62
C THR A 450 5.95 31.86 10.09
N ASN A 451 6.25 30.69 9.51
CA ASN A 451 6.31 30.47 8.06
C ASN A 451 5.06 29.77 7.50
N SER A 452 4.26 29.14 8.37
CA SER A 452 3.02 28.44 8.05
C SER A 452 2.19 28.28 9.33
N TYR A 453 0.89 27.99 9.20
CA TYR A 453 0.08 27.61 10.34
C TYR A 453 0.59 26.32 11.00
N TYR A 454 0.67 26.31 12.33
CA TYR A 454 0.90 25.11 13.12
C TYR A 454 -0.39 24.29 13.21
N LYS A 455 -0.34 23.00 12.86
CA LYS A 455 -1.50 22.11 12.69
C LYS A 455 -1.52 20.94 13.67
N GLY A 456 -0.45 20.74 14.45
CA GLY A 456 -0.33 19.63 15.39
C GLY A 456 -1.14 19.83 16.68
N GLU A 457 -1.11 18.81 17.54
CA GLU A 457 -1.59 18.89 18.92
C GLU A 457 -0.46 19.41 19.83
N PHE A 458 -0.76 20.41 20.64
CA PHE A 458 0.13 20.93 21.67
C PHE A 458 -0.53 20.77 23.03
N ASP A 459 -0.14 19.71 23.73
CA ASP A 459 -0.60 19.40 25.07
C ASP A 459 0.27 20.13 26.11
N GLY A 460 -0.32 21.10 26.80
CA GLY A 460 0.33 21.78 27.91
C GLY A 460 0.49 20.89 29.14
N ALA A 461 -0.26 19.79 29.26
CA ALA A 461 -0.27 18.86 30.39
C ALA A 461 -0.39 19.53 31.76
N GLY A 462 -1.02 20.72 31.82
CA GLY A 462 -1.16 21.55 33.01
C GLY A 462 0.06 22.43 33.32
N HIS A 463 1.12 22.39 32.52
CA HIS A 463 2.32 23.21 32.65
C HIS A 463 2.17 24.60 32.03
N SER A 464 3.16 25.45 32.32
CA SER A 464 3.17 26.86 31.91
C SER A 464 4.39 27.26 31.08
N ILE A 465 4.18 28.17 30.13
CA ILE A 465 5.24 28.81 29.33
C ILE A 465 5.29 30.30 29.66
N LYS A 466 6.44 30.79 30.13
CA LYS A 466 6.68 32.22 30.39
C LYS A 466 7.34 32.89 29.20
N LEU A 467 6.67 33.90 28.65
CA LEU A 467 7.07 34.69 27.50
C LEU A 467 7.69 36.03 27.90
N ASN A 468 8.60 36.53 27.08
CA ASN A 468 9.13 37.90 27.15
C ASN A 468 9.36 38.44 25.73
N GLN A 469 8.28 38.56 24.96
CA GLN A 469 8.36 38.91 23.54
C GLN A 469 8.37 40.43 23.33
N ASN A 470 9.11 40.90 22.33
CA ASN A 470 9.04 42.25 21.81
C ASN A 470 8.85 42.21 20.29
N ARG A 471 7.62 42.44 19.82
CA ARG A 471 7.21 42.19 18.44
C ARG A 471 6.92 43.48 17.68
N THR A 472 7.57 43.65 16.52
CA THR A 472 7.35 44.80 15.63
C THR A 472 6.49 44.51 14.41
N ASP A 473 6.29 43.23 14.05
CA ASP A 473 5.32 42.85 13.00
C ASP A 473 3.99 42.37 13.60
N TYR A 474 3.05 42.03 12.72
CA TYR A 474 1.78 41.42 13.05
C TYR A 474 1.91 40.08 13.79
N TYR A 475 0.82 39.69 14.48
CA TYR A 475 0.59 38.34 15.00
C TYR A 475 1.52 37.93 16.15
N ALA A 476 1.58 38.73 17.22
CA ALA A 476 2.32 38.36 18.42
C ALA A 476 1.59 37.28 19.24
N GLY A 477 2.31 36.27 19.71
CA GLY A 477 1.77 35.15 20.50
C GLY A 477 2.82 34.03 20.64
N LEU A 478 2.57 33.04 21.50
CA LEU A 478 3.38 31.82 21.49
C LEU A 478 3.28 31.13 20.12
N PHE A 479 2.07 31.07 19.58
CA PHE A 479 1.78 30.67 18.21
C PHE A 479 1.55 31.91 17.35
N CYS A 480 2.37 32.14 16.34
CA CYS A 480 2.17 33.22 15.38
C CYS A 480 0.92 32.93 14.52
N ASN A 481 0.88 31.75 13.89
CA ASN A 481 -0.26 31.25 13.11
C ASN A 481 -0.65 29.83 13.57
N LEU A 482 -1.91 29.63 13.94
CA LEU A 482 -2.42 28.37 14.51
C LEU A 482 -3.62 27.80 13.73
N SER A 483 -3.56 26.53 13.37
CA SER A 483 -4.63 25.71 12.80
C SER A 483 -4.75 24.32 13.45
N GLY A 484 -4.09 24.16 14.60
CA GLY A 484 -4.04 22.91 15.35
C GLY A 484 -4.88 22.95 16.61
N TYR A 485 -4.60 22.02 17.51
CA TYR A 485 -5.26 21.89 18.80
C TYR A 485 -4.28 22.23 19.93
N VAL A 486 -4.61 23.24 20.74
CA VAL A 486 -3.80 23.64 21.90
C VAL A 486 -4.66 23.47 23.15
N HIS A 487 -4.18 22.69 24.12
CA HIS A 487 -4.94 22.46 25.33
C HIS A 487 -4.11 22.36 26.60
N ASP A 488 -4.76 22.53 27.75
CA ASP A 488 -4.19 22.35 29.09
C ASP A 488 -2.91 23.17 29.33
N LEU A 489 -2.80 24.33 28.67
CA LEU A 489 -1.61 25.18 28.66
C LEU A 489 -1.84 26.49 29.41
N THR A 490 -0.87 26.90 30.24
CA THR A 490 -0.82 28.26 30.78
C THR A 490 0.28 29.10 30.11
N THR A 491 -0.06 30.18 29.40
CA THR A 491 0.93 31.19 28.99
C THR A 491 1.01 32.30 30.04
N LYS A 492 2.21 32.78 30.35
CA LYS A 492 2.44 33.87 31.32
C LYS A 492 3.56 34.80 30.85
N GLY A 493 3.78 35.92 31.54
CA GLY A 493 4.87 36.85 31.22
C GLY A 493 4.38 38.05 30.42
N THR A 494 5.14 38.50 29.42
CA THR A 494 4.87 39.76 28.71
C THR A 494 5.04 39.63 27.21
N ILE A 495 4.12 40.23 26.46
CA ILE A 495 4.21 40.51 25.04
C ILE A 495 4.16 42.03 24.87
N THR A 496 5.25 42.63 24.41
CA THR A 496 5.28 44.04 23.99
C THR A 496 5.12 44.09 22.48
N THR A 497 4.21 44.90 21.96
CA THR A 497 3.96 44.99 20.50
C THR A 497 3.82 46.44 20.03
N SER A 498 4.35 46.72 18.83
CA SER A 498 4.10 47.96 18.10
C SER A 498 3.19 47.78 16.89
N ASN A 499 2.55 46.62 16.75
CA ASN A 499 1.72 46.26 15.59
C ASN A 499 0.49 45.44 15.99
N LYS A 500 -0.42 45.17 15.04
CA LYS A 500 -1.73 44.55 15.28
C LYS A 500 -1.66 43.05 15.60
N TYR A 501 -2.76 42.54 16.16
CA TYR A 501 -3.05 41.11 16.32
C TYR A 501 -2.18 40.37 17.35
N ALA A 502 -1.86 41.02 18.48
CA ALA A 502 -1.32 40.31 19.64
C ALA A 502 -2.40 39.47 20.32
N GLY A 503 -2.07 38.23 20.65
CA GLY A 503 -2.86 37.32 21.48
C GLY A 503 -2.00 36.67 22.56
N GLY A 504 -2.58 36.41 23.73
CA GLY A 504 -1.85 35.77 24.83
C GLY A 504 -1.43 34.32 24.55
N ILE A 505 -2.06 33.66 23.58
CA ILE A 505 -1.68 32.32 23.10
C ILE A 505 -1.34 32.38 21.62
N ALA A 506 -2.24 32.90 20.78
CA ALA A 506 -2.08 32.90 19.34
C ALA A 506 -2.24 34.30 18.71
N GLY A 507 -1.40 34.65 17.75
CA GLY A 507 -1.56 35.88 16.97
C GLY A 507 -2.74 35.76 15.99
N GLN A 508 -2.75 34.69 15.19
CA GLN A 508 -3.80 34.38 14.23
C GLN A 508 -4.22 32.91 14.31
N THR A 509 -5.51 32.63 14.10
CA THR A 509 -6.06 31.27 14.01
C THR A 509 -6.86 31.03 12.73
N GLU A 510 -6.87 29.80 12.22
CA GLU A 510 -7.74 29.30 11.15
C GLU A 510 -8.01 27.81 11.38
N GLU A 511 -9.27 27.39 11.54
CA GLU A 511 -9.65 26.01 11.90
C GLU A 511 -8.98 25.47 13.19
N ALA A 512 -8.64 26.38 14.12
CA ALA A 512 -7.95 26.03 15.36
C ALA A 512 -8.90 25.81 16.54
N THR A 513 -8.50 24.94 17.47
CA THR A 513 -9.16 24.77 18.78
C THR A 513 -8.19 25.11 19.91
N ILE A 514 -8.61 26.00 20.80
CA ILE A 514 -7.91 26.36 22.05
C ILE A 514 -8.83 26.02 23.22
N GLU A 515 -8.41 25.09 24.07
CA GLU A 515 -9.27 24.50 25.10
C GLU A 515 -8.56 24.35 26.45
N ARG A 516 -9.26 24.57 27.58
CA ARG A 516 -8.68 24.41 28.93
C ARG A 516 -7.36 25.18 29.13
N CYS A 517 -7.20 26.30 28.43
CA CYS A 517 -5.99 27.11 28.47
C CYS A 517 -6.15 28.34 29.36
N GLN A 518 -5.03 28.82 29.89
CA GLN A 518 -4.97 30.06 30.65
C GLN A 518 -3.97 31.05 30.03
N SER A 519 -4.44 32.26 29.72
CA SER A 519 -3.57 33.39 29.39
C SER A 519 -3.40 34.29 30.62
N ARG A 520 -2.20 34.28 31.19
CA ARG A 520 -1.68 35.22 32.21
C ARG A 520 -0.68 36.21 31.59
N VAL A 521 -0.73 36.38 30.26
CA VAL A 521 0.21 37.21 29.52
C VAL A 521 -0.21 38.67 29.61
N LYS A 522 0.72 39.53 30.03
CA LYS A 522 0.54 40.98 29.96
C LYS A 522 0.88 41.46 28.55
N ILE A 523 -0.10 41.98 27.83
CA ILE A 523 0.10 42.59 26.51
C ILE A 523 0.31 44.10 26.69
N ILE A 524 1.43 44.63 26.19
CA ILE A 524 1.77 46.05 26.23
C ILE A 524 1.85 46.55 24.78
N SER A 525 0.86 47.34 24.36
CA SER A 525 0.77 47.87 23.01
C SER A 525 1.20 49.33 22.96
N SER A 526 2.02 49.66 21.96
CA SER A 526 2.33 51.05 21.58
C SER A 526 1.53 51.53 20.37
N VAL A 527 0.53 50.76 19.91
CA VAL A 527 -0.28 51.12 18.74
C VAL A 527 -1.16 52.31 19.06
N ASN A 528 -1.08 53.36 18.23
CA ASN A 528 -2.00 54.49 18.28
C ASN A 528 -3.15 54.25 17.29
N GLY A 529 -4.34 53.96 17.80
CA GLY A 529 -5.50 53.54 17.01
C GLY A 529 -5.75 52.04 17.09
N ASP A 530 -6.16 51.44 15.98
CA ASP A 530 -6.62 50.06 15.95
C ASP A 530 -5.47 49.08 16.20
N GLY A 531 -5.49 48.41 17.35
CA GLY A 531 -4.54 47.34 17.69
C GLY A 531 -5.07 45.94 17.37
N THR A 532 -6.38 45.72 17.45
CA THR A 532 -6.99 44.39 17.29
C THR A 532 -6.24 43.32 18.11
N HIS A 533 -6.08 43.55 19.42
CA HIS A 533 -5.48 42.57 20.33
C HIS A 533 -6.57 41.77 21.04
N GLY A 534 -6.25 40.53 21.42
CA GLY A 534 -7.14 39.68 22.20
C GLY A 534 -6.43 39.01 23.38
N GLY A 535 -7.19 38.68 24.43
CA GLY A 535 -6.62 38.00 25.61
C GLY A 535 -6.07 36.60 25.29
N ILE A 536 -6.68 35.90 24.32
CA ILE A 536 -6.23 34.58 23.84
C ILE A 536 -5.72 34.69 22.40
N VAL A 537 -6.54 35.24 21.49
CA VAL A 537 -6.27 35.28 20.04
C VAL A 537 -6.26 36.71 19.52
N GLY A 538 -5.29 37.11 18.71
CA GLY A 538 -5.30 38.41 18.02
C GLY A 538 -6.41 38.49 16.97
N VAL A 539 -6.43 37.58 16.00
CA VAL A 539 -7.46 37.46 14.96
C VAL A 539 -7.90 36.02 14.74
N SER A 540 -9.21 35.81 14.67
CA SER A 540 -9.84 34.51 14.44
C SER A 540 -10.43 34.42 13.03
N ASN A 541 -9.83 33.61 12.16
CA ASN A 541 -10.40 33.27 10.86
C ASN A 541 -11.44 32.16 10.99
N ASN A 542 -11.86 31.58 9.86
CA ASN A 542 -12.94 30.61 9.83
C ASN A 542 -12.62 29.36 10.69
N GLY A 543 -13.60 28.88 11.45
CA GLY A 543 -13.51 27.64 12.22
C GLY A 543 -12.72 27.74 13.53
N THR A 544 -12.55 28.93 14.10
CA THR A 544 -11.85 29.07 15.39
C THR A 544 -12.76 28.68 16.57
N ILE A 545 -12.27 27.85 17.48
CA ILE A 545 -12.95 27.48 18.73
C ILE A 545 -12.08 27.87 19.91
N VAL A 546 -12.62 28.66 20.84
CA VAL A 546 -12.01 28.96 22.14
C VAL A 546 -12.97 28.55 23.23
N ARG A 547 -12.59 27.57 24.06
CA ARG A 547 -13.49 27.07 25.12
C ARG A 547 -12.78 26.75 26.42
N ASP A 548 -13.51 26.87 27.52
CA ASP A 548 -13.04 26.51 28.87
C ASP A 548 -11.73 27.24 29.23
N CYS A 549 -11.58 28.50 28.79
CA CYS A 549 -10.34 29.27 28.93
C CYS A 549 -10.44 30.36 30.01
N LEU A 550 -9.30 30.67 30.64
CA LEU A 550 -9.17 31.74 31.63
C LEU A 550 -8.23 32.84 31.12
N ILE A 551 -8.71 34.09 31.10
CA ILE A 551 -7.95 35.27 30.73
C ILE A 551 -7.71 36.11 31.99
N SER A 552 -6.47 36.19 32.43
CA SER A 552 -6.06 36.86 33.68
C SER A 552 -4.82 37.76 33.53
N GLY A 553 -4.33 37.91 32.29
CA GLY A 553 -3.26 38.84 31.93
C GLY A 553 -3.80 40.16 31.39
N ASP A 554 -3.21 41.27 31.84
CA ASP A 554 -3.67 42.62 31.47
C ASP A 554 -3.31 43.01 30.03
N MET A 555 -4.09 43.91 29.44
CA MET A 555 -3.79 44.61 28.19
C MET A 555 -3.59 46.10 28.48
N GLN A 556 -2.45 46.66 28.10
CA GLN A 556 -2.09 48.06 28.34
C GLN A 556 -1.76 48.78 27.04
N GLY A 557 -2.28 50.00 26.88
CA GLY A 557 -2.06 50.81 25.70
C GLY A 557 -3.18 51.83 25.56
N SER A 558 -3.08 52.96 26.29
CA SER A 558 -4.18 53.92 26.40
C SER A 558 -4.58 54.60 25.09
N GLN A 559 -3.77 54.48 24.04
CA GLN A 559 -4.07 54.96 22.69
C GLN A 559 -4.47 53.82 21.73
N THR A 560 -4.37 52.58 22.17
CA THR A 560 -4.74 51.39 21.42
C THR A 560 -6.23 51.12 21.62
N ASN A 561 -6.96 50.94 20.53
CA ASN A 561 -8.39 50.67 20.54
C ASN A 561 -8.71 49.42 19.72
N CYS A 562 -10.00 49.14 19.49
CA CYS A 562 -10.44 48.05 18.64
C CYS A 562 -9.95 46.66 19.13
N CYS A 563 -9.91 46.41 20.43
CA CYS A 563 -9.46 45.14 21.02
C CYS A 563 -10.64 44.25 21.46
N GLY A 564 -10.37 42.98 21.77
CA GLY A 564 -11.36 42.02 22.28
C GLY A 564 -10.89 41.33 23.55
N GLY A 565 -11.79 40.94 24.45
CA GLY A 565 -11.36 40.28 25.69
C GLY A 565 -10.83 38.86 25.50
N VAL A 566 -11.36 38.12 24.51
CA VAL A 566 -10.87 36.78 24.10
C VAL A 566 -10.20 36.85 22.74
N SER A 567 -10.91 37.32 21.72
CA SER A 567 -10.40 37.45 20.35
C SER A 567 -10.47 38.90 19.87
N GLY A 568 -9.39 39.43 19.32
CA GLY A 568 -9.37 40.82 18.84
C GLY A 568 -10.33 41.06 17.67
N TRP A 569 -10.44 40.15 16.72
CA TRP A 569 -11.37 40.24 15.58
C TRP A 569 -11.77 38.87 15.04
N ALA A 570 -13.07 38.63 14.88
CA ALA A 570 -13.61 37.41 14.26
C ALA A 570 -13.79 37.63 12.74
N SER A 571 -12.78 37.31 11.94
CA SER A 571 -12.85 37.40 10.47
C SER A 571 -13.75 36.32 9.85
N GLY A 572 -13.91 35.18 10.51
CA GLY A 572 -14.80 34.09 10.11
C GLY A 572 -15.47 33.44 11.32
N SER A 573 -16.15 32.31 11.10
CA SER A 573 -16.88 31.60 12.16
C SER A 573 -15.99 31.35 13.37
N THR A 574 -16.39 31.90 14.52
CA THR A 574 -15.65 31.86 15.79
C THR A 574 -16.59 31.45 16.91
N ASN A 575 -16.29 30.37 17.61
CA ASN A 575 -17.06 29.90 18.77
C ASN A 575 -16.30 30.19 20.05
N ILE A 576 -16.91 30.95 20.97
CA ILE A 576 -16.33 31.27 22.28
C ILE A 576 -17.30 30.79 23.35
N SER A 577 -16.88 29.81 24.16
CA SER A 577 -17.73 29.28 25.21
C SER A 577 -17.00 29.02 26.53
N ASN A 578 -17.72 29.10 27.64
CA ASN A 578 -17.19 28.78 28.98
C ASN A 578 -15.89 29.53 29.34
N CYS A 579 -15.72 30.75 28.85
CA CYS A 579 -14.52 31.55 29.11
C CYS A 579 -14.74 32.52 30.27
N LEU A 580 -13.72 32.70 31.12
CA LEU A 580 -13.70 33.68 32.20
C LEU A 580 -12.59 34.71 31.96
N ILE A 581 -12.96 35.99 31.91
CA ILE A 581 -12.02 37.11 31.85
C ILE A 581 -11.98 37.78 33.22
N THR A 582 -10.82 37.77 33.87
CA THR A 582 -10.55 38.44 35.16
C THR A 582 -9.56 39.59 35.05
N SER A 583 -9.20 39.97 33.82
CA SER A 583 -8.11 40.89 33.53
C SER A 583 -8.53 42.36 33.62
N ASN A 584 -7.58 43.25 33.90
CA ASN A 584 -7.80 44.69 33.85
C ASN A 584 -7.24 45.26 32.55
N PHE A 585 -8.13 45.65 31.65
CA PHE A 585 -7.73 46.18 30.35
C PHE A 585 -7.75 47.71 30.38
N SER A 586 -6.58 48.29 30.10
CA SER A 586 -6.32 49.74 30.06
C SER A 586 -6.07 50.22 28.62
N VAL A 587 -6.73 49.58 27.67
CA VAL A 587 -6.84 49.98 26.26
C VAL A 587 -8.14 50.77 26.04
N ASP A 588 -8.13 51.67 25.08
CA ASP A 588 -9.28 52.49 24.72
C ASP A 588 -10.46 51.61 24.22
N THR A 589 -11.67 51.99 24.62
CA THR A 589 -12.88 51.19 24.39
C THR A 589 -13.50 51.41 23.01
N TYR A 590 -13.00 52.37 22.22
CA TYR A 590 -13.51 52.64 20.88
C TYR A 590 -13.40 51.40 19.98
N GLY A 591 -14.55 50.93 19.51
CA GLY A 591 -14.63 49.77 18.63
C GLY A 591 -14.21 48.45 19.28
N SER A 592 -14.00 48.42 20.60
CA SER A 592 -13.59 47.23 21.37
C SER A 592 -14.81 46.47 21.92
N ASP A 593 -14.66 45.17 22.17
CA ASP A 593 -15.72 44.30 22.71
C ASP A 593 -15.24 43.39 23.86
N LEU A 594 -16.10 43.13 24.85
CA LEU A 594 -15.76 42.27 26.00
C LEU A 594 -15.34 40.85 25.59
N LEU A 595 -15.86 40.32 24.49
CA LEU A 595 -15.43 39.01 23.97
C LEU A 595 -14.63 39.15 22.69
N ALA A 596 -15.28 39.61 21.62
CA ALA A 596 -14.69 39.68 20.31
C ALA A 596 -15.41 40.68 19.40
N ARG A 597 -14.63 41.32 18.52
CA ARG A 597 -15.19 42.21 17.49
C ARG A 597 -15.71 41.41 16.30
N ASN A 598 -16.58 42.05 15.51
CA ASN A 598 -17.31 41.45 14.40
C ASN A 598 -18.28 40.34 14.85
N THR A 599 -19.19 40.73 15.74
CA THR A 599 -20.01 39.83 16.56
C THR A 599 -20.92 38.91 15.76
N ASN A 600 -21.28 39.28 14.52
CA ASN A 600 -22.08 38.42 13.61
C ASN A 600 -21.39 37.09 13.26
N ASN A 601 -20.06 37.03 13.40
CA ASN A 601 -19.28 35.83 13.16
C ASN A 601 -19.03 35.03 14.45
N VAL A 602 -19.53 35.50 15.59
CA VAL A 602 -19.24 34.96 16.92
C VAL A 602 -20.45 34.23 17.47
N THR A 603 -20.28 32.95 17.78
CA THR A 603 -21.20 32.19 18.62
C THR A 603 -20.67 32.23 20.04
N SER A 604 -21.37 32.94 20.94
CA SER A 604 -21.01 33.07 22.36
C SER A 604 -21.92 32.22 23.22
N THR A 605 -21.38 31.51 24.22
CA THR A 605 -22.19 30.74 25.18
C THR A 605 -21.50 30.66 26.55
N ASN A 606 -22.20 31.03 27.62
CA ASN A 606 -21.75 30.81 29.01
C ASN A 606 -20.39 31.46 29.33
N ASN A 607 -20.20 32.73 28.96
CA ASN A 607 -18.98 33.47 29.20
C ASN A 607 -19.12 34.43 30.39
N TYR A 608 -18.00 34.76 31.04
CA TYR A 608 -17.99 35.55 32.28
C TYR A 608 -16.91 36.64 32.23
N PHE A 609 -17.23 37.80 32.79
CA PHE A 609 -16.30 38.92 32.91
C PHE A 609 -16.28 39.45 34.35
N GLN A 610 -15.10 39.47 34.97
CA GLN A 610 -14.83 39.96 36.31
C GLN A 610 -13.57 40.83 36.29
N GLY A 611 -13.63 41.97 35.61
CA GLY A 611 -12.49 42.87 35.47
C GLY A 611 -12.90 44.33 35.33
N SER A 612 -11.93 45.23 35.18
CA SER A 612 -12.17 46.64 34.89
C SER A 612 -11.91 46.93 33.40
N TRP A 613 -12.97 46.89 32.60
CA TRP A 613 -12.95 47.37 31.20
C TRP A 613 -14.34 47.73 30.71
N GLY A 614 -14.53 48.97 30.25
CA GLY A 614 -15.83 49.50 29.83
C GLY A 614 -16.17 49.29 28.35
N ALA A 615 -15.70 48.20 27.73
CA ALA A 615 -16.00 47.90 26.32
C ALA A 615 -17.45 47.43 26.12
N SER A 616 -17.93 47.42 24.87
CA SER A 616 -19.27 46.92 24.56
C SER A 616 -19.37 45.41 24.78
N ASN A 617 -20.58 44.91 24.98
CA ASN A 617 -20.89 43.48 24.97
C ASN A 617 -21.81 43.14 23.78
N GLY A 618 -21.25 43.13 22.59
CA GLY A 618 -21.98 42.89 21.34
C GLY A 618 -22.15 41.40 20.99
N CYS A 619 -21.36 40.50 21.59
CA CYS A 619 -21.44 39.06 21.37
C CYS A 619 -22.63 38.38 22.06
N GLY A 620 -23.16 38.97 23.14
CA GLY A 620 -24.19 38.33 23.97
C GLY A 620 -23.64 37.21 24.86
N ASP A 621 -24.46 36.71 25.79
CA ASP A 621 -24.14 35.60 26.72
C ASP A 621 -22.83 35.76 27.50
N VAL A 622 -22.50 37.01 27.84
CA VAL A 622 -21.44 37.36 28.80
C VAL A 622 -22.07 37.86 30.09
N THR A 623 -21.81 37.16 31.19
CA THR A 623 -22.26 37.55 32.53
C THR A 623 -21.16 38.33 33.23
N SER A 624 -21.42 39.60 33.55
CA SER A 624 -20.53 40.36 34.42
C SER A 624 -20.70 39.90 35.86
N LEU A 625 -19.62 39.43 36.47
CA LEU A 625 -19.57 39.05 37.87
C LEU A 625 -19.17 40.30 38.68
N THR A 626 -20.12 40.91 39.39
CA THR A 626 -19.81 41.94 40.41
C THR A 626 -19.27 41.27 41.67
N GLU A 627 -18.32 41.92 42.35
CA GLU A 627 -17.75 41.46 43.64
C GLU A 627 -18.80 41.05 44.69
#